data_AF-A0A1I7RPV1-F1
#
_entry.id   AF-A0A1I7RPV1-F1
#
_cell.length_a   1.000
_cell.length_b   1.000
_cell.length_c   1.000
_cell.angle_alpha   90.00
_cell.angle_beta   90.00
_cell.angle_gamma   90.00
#
_symmetry.space_group_name_H-M   'P 1'
#
loop_
_entity.id
_entity.type
_entity.pdbx_description
1 polymer ?
#
loop_
_entity_poly.entity_id
_entity_poly.type
_entity_poly.pdbx_seq_one_letter_code
_entity_poly.pdbx_strand_id
1 'polypeptide(L)'
;MRSFPLLLLIFTPGLTQDTDYCEDYAVCLERLEAKQRECLKLPVLEREDFSKSSPQADCLRKEKRRQQRGLGKLQLRRTEIIGDCISSHLDRAEDIMDPDGVEKCKMASEKMQILNEVIMNPKTFGKKNLKSKRKHVVIKQSHRVCRRVKKMLSKKCNQLSKCCSISTECEAKADRLSDQISQIRRDLRNPILSSECFDD
;
A
#
# COMPACT_ATOMS: atom_id res chain seq x y z
N MET A 1 62.60 -2.96 -27.66
CA MET A 1 62.03 -3.82 -26.60
C MET A 1 61.73 -2.96 -25.38
N ARG A 2 60.45 -2.80 -25.04
CA ARG A 2 59.89 -2.59 -23.68
C ARG A 2 58.39 -2.40 -23.85
N SER A 3 57.68 -3.53 -23.92
CA SER A 3 56.23 -3.58 -23.83
C SER A 3 55.83 -3.22 -22.40
N PHE A 4 55.00 -2.19 -22.25
CA PHE A 4 54.26 -1.92 -21.03
C PHE A 4 52.97 -2.75 -21.09
N PRO A 5 52.65 -3.56 -20.06
CA PRO A 5 51.35 -4.20 -20.01
C PRO A 5 50.32 -3.14 -19.60
N LEU A 6 49.34 -2.91 -20.49
CA LEU A 6 48.07 -2.31 -20.14
C LEU A 6 47.39 -3.19 -19.08
N LEU A 7 47.42 -2.74 -17.83
CA LEU A 7 46.49 -3.21 -16.80
C LEU A 7 45.11 -2.63 -17.12
N LEU A 8 44.39 -3.33 -17.99
CA LEU A 8 42.94 -3.22 -18.10
C LEU A 8 42.35 -3.72 -16.79
N LEU A 9 42.09 -2.79 -15.87
CA LEU A 9 41.11 -3.00 -14.81
C LEU A 9 39.75 -3.14 -15.49
N ILE A 10 39.38 -4.39 -15.80
CA ILE A 10 38.03 -4.75 -16.17
C ILE A 10 37.18 -4.53 -14.92
N PHE A 11 36.56 -3.36 -14.86
CA PHE A 11 35.48 -3.07 -13.94
C PHE A 11 34.34 -4.04 -14.30
N THR A 12 34.22 -5.13 -13.57
CA THR A 12 33.04 -6.00 -13.63
C THR A 12 31.88 -5.27 -12.97
N PRO A 13 30.80 -4.90 -13.68
CA PRO A 13 29.58 -4.46 -13.02
C PRO A 13 28.90 -5.73 -12.49
N GLY A 14 29.23 -6.11 -11.26
CA GLY A 14 28.81 -7.38 -10.66
C GLY A 14 28.35 -7.25 -9.21
N LEU A 15 27.91 -6.07 -8.79
CA LEU A 15 27.40 -5.77 -7.45
C LEU A 15 26.20 -4.86 -7.63
N THR A 16 25.10 -5.04 -6.87
CA THR A 16 23.88 -4.21 -6.78
C THR A 16 22.61 -4.78 -7.45
N GLN A 17 22.21 -6.03 -7.18
CA GLN A 17 20.86 -6.49 -7.57
C GLN A 17 19.83 -6.32 -6.45
N ASP A 18 20.21 -6.42 -5.17
CA ASP A 18 19.24 -6.27 -4.07
C ASP A 18 19.00 -4.81 -3.66
N THR A 19 19.98 -3.93 -3.86
CA THR A 19 19.77 -2.48 -3.73
C THR A 19 18.65 -2.01 -4.66
N ASP A 20 18.57 -2.55 -5.88
CA ASP A 20 17.52 -2.25 -6.84
C ASP A 20 16.14 -2.70 -6.33
N TYR A 21 16.06 -3.85 -5.65
CA TYR A 21 14.80 -4.36 -5.11
C TYR A 21 14.33 -3.59 -3.87
N CYS A 22 15.25 -3.20 -2.97
CA CYS A 22 14.92 -2.34 -1.84
C CYS A 22 14.53 -0.93 -2.28
N GLU A 23 15.17 -0.38 -3.32
CA GLU A 23 14.76 0.88 -3.96
C GLU A 23 13.37 0.76 -4.58
N ASP A 24 13.11 -0.29 -5.36
CA ASP A 24 11.78 -0.58 -5.91
C ASP A 24 10.71 -0.71 -4.82
N TYR A 25 11.07 -1.34 -3.69
CA TYR A 25 10.19 -1.46 -2.55
C TYR A 25 9.91 -0.10 -1.90
N ALA A 26 10.93 0.75 -1.70
CA ALA A 26 10.78 2.11 -1.19
C ALA A 26 9.86 2.94 -2.08
N VAL A 27 10.08 2.92 -3.40
CA VAL A 27 9.24 3.59 -4.39
C VAL A 27 7.80 3.06 -4.36
N CYS A 28 7.63 1.74 -4.14
CA CYS A 28 6.30 1.15 -3.98
C CYS A 28 5.58 1.70 -2.75
N LEU A 29 6.29 1.80 -1.61
CA LEU A 29 5.74 2.31 -0.35
C LEU A 29 5.34 3.78 -0.48
N GLU A 30 6.17 4.62 -1.10
CA GLU A 30 5.84 6.03 -1.37
C GLU A 30 4.54 6.17 -2.18
N ARG A 31 4.38 5.36 -3.24
CA ARG A 31 3.15 5.36 -4.05
C ARG A 31 1.94 4.87 -3.27
N LEU A 32 2.12 3.83 -2.46
CA LEU A 32 1.07 3.30 -1.59
C LEU A 32 0.63 4.36 -0.58
N GLU A 33 1.58 5.07 0.01
CA GLU A 33 1.36 6.17 0.96
C GLU A 33 0.58 7.30 0.30
N ALA A 34 1.03 7.80 -0.86
CA ALA A 34 0.35 8.83 -1.62
C ALA A 34 -1.11 8.43 -1.93
N LYS A 35 -1.33 7.18 -2.34
CA LYS A 35 -2.67 6.66 -2.59
C LYS A 35 -3.51 6.52 -1.32
N GLN A 36 -2.92 6.11 -0.20
CA GLN A 36 -3.59 6.06 1.10
C GLN A 36 -4.05 7.46 1.54
N ARG A 37 -3.19 8.47 1.42
CA ARG A 37 -3.52 9.88 1.70
C ARG A 37 -4.67 10.35 0.80
N GLU A 38 -4.62 10.07 -0.50
CA GLU A 38 -5.70 10.40 -1.44
C GLU A 38 -7.04 9.76 -1.01
N CYS A 39 -7.04 8.46 -0.69
CA CYS A 39 -8.26 7.77 -0.27
C CYS A 39 -8.86 8.33 1.02
N LEU A 40 -8.03 8.79 1.97
CA LEU A 40 -8.48 9.37 3.23
C LEU A 40 -9.12 10.75 3.05
N LYS A 41 -8.70 11.51 2.03
CA LYS A 41 -9.27 12.82 1.68
C LYS A 41 -10.64 12.73 0.99
N LEU A 42 -11.03 11.55 0.50
CA LEU A 42 -12.34 11.40 -0.14
C LEU A 42 -13.48 11.70 0.85
N PRO A 43 -14.52 12.42 0.42
CA PRO A 43 -15.64 12.76 1.29
C PRO A 43 -16.34 11.49 1.77
N VAL A 44 -16.84 11.50 3.01
CA VAL A 44 -17.65 10.39 3.52
C VAL A 44 -18.88 10.28 2.64
N LEU A 45 -19.14 9.06 2.14
CA LEU A 45 -20.43 8.76 1.54
C LEU A 45 -21.46 8.67 2.67
N GLU A 46 -22.04 9.81 2.99
CA GLU A 46 -23.33 9.82 3.67
C GLU A 46 -24.33 9.23 2.68
N ARG A 47 -24.74 8.00 2.97
CA ARG A 47 -25.95 7.49 2.33
C ARG A 47 -27.07 8.27 2.98
N GLU A 48 -27.68 9.18 2.23
CA GLU A 48 -29.06 9.59 2.47
C GLU A 48 -29.94 8.36 2.16
N ASP A 49 -29.90 7.37 3.05
CA ASP A 49 -30.88 6.31 3.01
C ASP A 49 -32.15 6.93 3.59
N PHE A 50 -33.06 7.41 2.72
CA PHE A 50 -34.43 7.82 3.05
C PHE A 50 -35.29 6.67 3.64
N SER A 51 -34.68 5.56 4.04
CA SER A 51 -35.34 4.44 4.69
C SER A 51 -35.17 4.57 6.19
N LYS A 52 -36.27 4.46 6.93
CA LYS A 52 -36.41 4.34 8.38
C LYS A 52 -35.41 3.35 9.02
N SER A 53 -34.13 3.71 9.13
CA SER A 53 -33.16 2.97 9.94
C SER A 53 -33.47 3.25 11.40
N SER A 54 -33.41 2.20 12.24
CA SER A 54 -33.47 2.43 13.68
C SER A 54 -32.27 3.28 14.10
N PRO A 55 -32.41 4.12 15.16
CA PRO A 55 -31.29 4.88 15.72
C PRO A 55 -30.06 4.00 15.99
N GLN A 56 -30.30 2.78 16.45
CA GLN A 56 -29.29 1.74 16.67
C GLN A 56 -28.55 1.31 15.39
N ALA A 57 -29.27 1.07 14.28
CA ALA A 57 -28.65 0.70 13.01
C ALA A 57 -27.77 1.83 12.44
N ASP A 58 -28.18 3.08 12.67
CA ASP A 58 -27.39 4.25 12.29
C ASP A 58 -26.16 4.46 13.18
N CYS A 59 -26.28 4.21 14.49
CA CYS A 59 -25.15 4.21 15.42
C CYS A 59 -24.07 3.20 14.99
N LEU A 60 -24.45 1.93 14.80
CA LEU A 60 -23.53 0.87 14.35
C LEU A 60 -22.87 1.19 13.00
N ARG A 61 -23.62 1.81 12.08
CA ARG A 61 -23.08 2.23 10.78
C ARG A 61 -22.07 3.36 10.93
N LYS A 62 -22.32 4.35 11.79
CA LYS A 62 -21.39 5.45 12.08
C LYS A 62 -20.12 4.90 12.71
N GLU A 63 -20.24 3.99 13.68
CA GLU A 63 -19.09 3.41 14.37
C GLU A 63 -18.24 2.56 13.42
N LYS A 64 -18.87 1.69 12.62
CA LYS A 64 -18.18 0.95 11.56
C LYS A 64 -17.41 1.86 10.60
N ARG A 65 -17.96 3.03 10.25
CA ARG A 65 -17.28 4.02 9.40
C ARG A 65 -16.10 4.68 10.12
N ARG A 66 -16.25 5.00 11.41
CA ARG A 66 -15.16 5.53 12.25
C ARG A 66 -14.00 4.53 12.33
N GLN A 67 -14.29 3.28 12.65
CA GLN A 67 -13.30 2.19 12.67
C GLN A 67 -12.63 2.00 11.30
N GLN A 68 -13.38 2.04 10.20
CA GLN A 68 -12.79 1.94 8.85
C GLN A 68 -11.87 3.13 8.51
N ARG A 69 -12.21 4.35 8.93
CA ARG A 69 -11.33 5.51 8.79
C ARG A 69 -10.10 5.39 9.68
N GLY A 70 -10.26 4.96 10.94
CA GLY A 70 -9.17 4.69 11.87
C GLY A 70 -8.19 3.66 11.33
N LEU A 71 -8.71 2.54 10.82
CA LEU A 71 -7.93 1.51 10.13
C LEU A 71 -7.14 2.09 8.94
N GLY A 72 -7.75 2.99 8.18
CA GLY A 72 -7.08 3.68 7.08
C GLY A 72 -5.90 4.55 7.53
N LYS A 73 -6.06 5.28 8.64
CA LYS A 73 -4.99 6.10 9.24
C LYS A 73 -3.84 5.25 9.78
N LEU A 74 -4.15 4.16 10.47
CA LEU A 74 -3.13 3.23 10.97
C LEU A 74 -2.35 2.57 9.83
N GLN A 75 -3.05 2.17 8.76
CA GLN A 75 -2.40 1.65 7.56
C GLN A 75 -1.46 2.67 6.92
N LEU A 76 -1.88 3.94 6.84
CA LEU A 76 -1.02 5.02 6.36
C LEU A 76 0.23 5.16 7.24
N ARG A 77 0.03 5.26 8.56
CA ARG A 77 1.15 5.42 9.50
C ARG A 77 2.13 4.25 9.46
N ARG A 78 1.62 3.02 9.30
CA ARG A 78 2.46 1.84 9.09
C ARG A 78 3.30 1.97 7.82
N THR A 79 2.70 2.39 6.70
CA THR A 79 3.44 2.59 5.45
C THR A 79 4.53 3.65 5.60
N GLU A 80 4.22 4.79 6.23
CA GLU A 80 5.18 5.88 6.47
C GLU A 80 6.40 5.37 7.25
N ILE A 81 6.18 4.71 8.39
CA ILE A 81 7.28 4.21 9.24
C ILE A 81 8.16 3.20 8.50
N ILE A 82 7.56 2.29 7.74
CA ILE A 82 8.33 1.29 6.98
C ILE A 82 9.08 1.99 5.84
N GLY A 83 8.43 2.89 5.11
CA GLY A 83 9.05 3.64 4.01
C GLY A 83 10.25 4.46 4.48
N ASP A 84 10.08 5.25 5.53
CA ASP A 84 11.16 6.05 6.14
C ASP A 84 12.33 5.16 6.60
N CYS A 85 12.03 3.98 7.17
CA CYS A 85 13.05 3.03 7.57
C CYS A 85 13.84 2.47 6.38
N ILE A 86 13.15 2.00 5.34
CA ILE A 86 13.81 1.45 4.14
C ILE A 86 14.68 2.51 3.49
N SER A 87 14.12 3.70 3.23
CA SER A 87 14.85 4.78 2.56
C SER A 87 16.08 5.26 3.34
N SER A 88 16.06 5.18 4.67
CA SER A 88 17.21 5.58 5.51
C SER A 88 18.27 4.49 5.70
N HIS A 89 18.01 3.26 5.24
CA HIS A 89 18.87 2.10 5.44
C HIS A 89 19.22 1.39 4.12
N LEU A 90 18.98 2.02 2.96
CA LEU A 90 19.29 1.45 1.63
C LEU A 90 20.76 1.05 1.49
N ASP A 91 21.66 1.76 2.18
CA ASP A 91 23.09 1.48 2.25
C ASP A 91 23.43 0.14 2.93
N ARG A 92 22.48 -0.42 3.70
CA ARG A 92 22.61 -1.71 4.41
C ARG A 92 21.93 -2.87 3.69
N ALA A 93 21.39 -2.65 2.48
CA ALA A 93 20.78 -3.72 1.70
C ALA A 93 21.86 -4.72 1.28
N GLU A 94 21.62 -6.00 1.55
CA GLU A 94 22.53 -7.11 1.24
C GLU A 94 22.03 -7.89 0.03
N ASP A 95 22.93 -8.27 -0.89
CA ASP A 95 22.55 -8.98 -2.10
C ASP A 95 21.81 -10.32 -1.85
N ILE A 96 20.78 -10.62 -2.66
CA ILE A 96 20.12 -11.94 -2.64
C ILE A 96 21.08 -12.98 -3.22
N MET A 97 21.62 -13.83 -2.35
CA MET A 97 22.60 -14.85 -2.74
C MET A 97 21.97 -16.12 -3.35
N ASP A 98 20.66 -16.31 -3.22
CA ASP A 98 19.93 -17.48 -3.75
C ASP A 98 19.43 -17.22 -5.19
N PRO A 99 19.89 -18.00 -6.21
CA PRO A 99 19.50 -17.80 -7.60
C PRO A 99 17.99 -17.95 -7.85
N ASP A 100 17.31 -18.85 -7.13
CA ASP A 100 15.84 -18.99 -7.20
C ASP A 100 15.11 -17.79 -6.59
N GLY A 101 15.74 -17.12 -5.61
CA GLY A 101 15.28 -15.88 -5.02
C GLY A 101 15.41 -14.71 -5.99
N VAL A 102 16.55 -14.59 -6.67
CA VAL A 102 16.83 -13.54 -7.66
C VAL A 102 15.80 -13.53 -8.78
N GLU A 103 15.49 -14.68 -9.38
CA GLU A 103 14.52 -14.73 -10.48
C GLU A 103 13.10 -14.32 -10.03
N LYS A 104 12.67 -14.77 -8.84
CA LYS A 104 11.37 -14.38 -8.26
C LYS A 104 11.30 -12.88 -8.00
N CYS A 105 12.41 -12.29 -7.54
CA CYS A 105 12.49 -10.87 -7.21
C CYS A 105 12.56 -9.99 -8.45
N LYS A 106 13.29 -10.41 -9.48
CA LYS A 106 13.25 -9.81 -10.80
C LYS A 106 11.83 -9.77 -11.38
N MET A 107 11.13 -10.91 -11.36
CA MET A 107 9.73 -10.95 -11.82
C MET A 107 8.80 -10.07 -10.98
N ALA A 108 9.07 -9.90 -9.68
CA ALA A 108 8.27 -9.04 -8.81
C ALA A 108 8.49 -7.55 -9.15
N SER A 109 9.74 -7.14 -9.37
CA SER A 109 10.16 -5.81 -9.81
C SER A 109 9.56 -5.44 -11.17
N GLU A 110 9.73 -6.28 -12.20
CA GLU A 110 9.19 -6.03 -13.54
C GLU A 110 7.66 -5.87 -13.52
N LYS A 111 6.95 -6.72 -12.77
CA LYS A 111 5.49 -6.61 -12.61
C LYS A 111 5.06 -5.32 -11.90
N MET A 112 5.92 -4.71 -11.11
CA MET A 112 5.66 -3.42 -10.48
C MET A 112 5.76 -2.28 -11.50
N GLN A 113 6.78 -2.30 -12.36
CA GLN A 113 6.94 -1.32 -13.44
C GLN A 113 5.73 -1.31 -14.38
N ILE A 114 5.23 -2.50 -14.78
CA ILE A 114 4.01 -2.61 -15.60
C ILE A 114 2.77 -2.09 -14.86
N LEU A 115 2.61 -2.43 -13.58
CA LEU A 115 1.46 -1.96 -12.81
C LEU A 115 1.48 -0.43 -12.66
N ASN A 116 2.66 0.16 -12.57
CA ASN A 116 2.81 1.61 -12.52
C ASN A 116 2.24 2.28 -13.77
N GLU A 117 2.54 1.75 -14.95
CA GLU A 117 1.96 2.23 -16.20
C GLU A 117 0.44 2.08 -16.23
N VAL A 118 -0.09 0.95 -15.74
CA VAL A 118 -1.52 0.66 -15.71
C VAL A 118 -2.27 1.54 -14.70
N ILE A 119 -1.68 1.80 -13.52
CA ILE A 119 -2.26 2.65 -12.47
C ILE A 119 -2.25 4.12 -12.90
N MET A 120 -1.16 4.57 -13.54
CA MET A 120 -1.03 5.96 -14.00
C MET A 120 -1.85 6.26 -15.25
N ASN A 121 -2.35 5.24 -15.96
CA ASN A 121 -3.24 5.46 -17.11
C ASN A 121 -4.70 5.64 -16.67
N PRO A 122 -5.28 6.86 -16.74
CA PRO A 122 -6.66 7.10 -16.31
C PRO A 122 -7.71 6.38 -17.17
N LYS A 123 -7.31 5.81 -18.32
CA LYS A 123 -8.19 5.05 -19.23
C LYS A 123 -8.53 3.65 -18.72
N THR A 124 -7.68 3.02 -17.90
CA THR A 124 -7.83 1.63 -17.43
C THR A 124 -8.93 1.46 -16.36
N PHE A 125 -9.25 2.52 -15.61
CA PHE A 125 -10.30 2.50 -14.58
C PHE A 125 -11.67 3.01 -15.06
N GLY A 126 -11.82 3.22 -16.38
CA GLY A 126 -13.10 3.47 -17.03
C GLY A 126 -13.66 4.86 -16.76
N LYS A 127 -13.34 5.81 -17.64
CA LYS A 127 -14.20 6.98 -17.88
C LYS A 127 -15.47 6.49 -18.59
N LYS A 128 -16.45 5.96 -17.85
CA LYS A 128 -17.81 5.89 -18.39
C LYS A 128 -18.30 7.33 -18.49
N ASN A 129 -18.74 7.74 -19.68
CA ASN A 129 -19.36 9.04 -19.96
C ASN A 129 -20.60 9.20 -19.08
N LEU A 130 -20.42 9.64 -17.84
CA LEU A 130 -21.47 9.98 -16.91
C LEU A 130 -22.00 11.35 -17.34
N LYS A 131 -22.91 11.34 -18.32
CA LYS A 131 -23.79 12.47 -18.58
C LYS A 131 -24.42 12.87 -17.24
N SER A 132 -24.21 14.14 -16.88
CA SER A 132 -24.81 14.88 -15.77
C SER A 132 -25.92 14.11 -15.04
N LYS A 133 -25.63 13.54 -13.86
CA LYS A 133 -26.56 13.35 -12.74
C LYS A 133 -25.88 12.67 -11.53
N ARG A 134 -25.87 13.43 -10.41
CA ARG A 134 -25.60 13.06 -9.00
C ARG A 134 -24.13 12.94 -8.57
N LYS A 135 -23.64 13.97 -7.84
CA LYS A 135 -22.33 14.02 -7.12
C LYS A 135 -22.05 12.72 -6.33
N HIS A 136 -23.07 12.12 -5.72
CA HIS A 136 -22.97 10.87 -4.97
C HIS A 136 -22.48 9.66 -5.81
N VAL A 137 -22.87 9.56 -7.09
CA VAL A 137 -22.41 8.46 -7.99
C VAL A 137 -20.92 8.60 -8.30
N VAL A 138 -20.47 9.84 -8.55
CA VAL A 138 -19.06 10.16 -8.81
C VAL A 138 -18.21 9.84 -7.58
N ILE A 139 -18.63 10.29 -6.39
CA ILE A 139 -17.92 9.99 -5.13
C ILE A 139 -17.83 8.47 -4.90
N LYS A 140 -18.92 7.73 -5.10
CA LYS A 140 -18.94 6.27 -4.95
C LYS A 140 -18.00 5.57 -5.93
N GLN A 141 -17.89 6.07 -7.16
CA GLN A 141 -16.92 5.57 -8.14
C GLN A 141 -15.49 5.87 -7.68
N SER A 142 -15.19 7.09 -7.24
CA SER A 142 -13.87 7.46 -6.71
C SER A 142 -13.44 6.58 -5.54
N HIS A 143 -14.34 6.32 -4.58
CA HIS A 143 -14.07 5.39 -3.46
C HIS A 143 -13.75 3.97 -3.94
N ARG A 144 -14.51 3.45 -4.92
CA ARG A 144 -14.27 2.12 -5.50
C ARG A 144 -12.92 2.03 -6.20
N VAL A 145 -12.59 3.02 -7.02
CA VAL A 145 -11.30 3.11 -7.72
C VAL A 145 -10.17 3.19 -6.70
N CYS A 146 -10.28 4.08 -5.71
CA CYS A 146 -9.26 4.24 -4.68
C CYS A 146 -9.02 2.95 -3.89
N ARG A 147 -10.09 2.26 -3.47
CA ARG A 147 -9.99 0.97 -2.77
C ARG A 147 -9.31 -0.10 -3.64
N ARG A 148 -9.61 -0.14 -4.95
CA ARG A 148 -9.01 -1.11 -5.88
C ARG A 148 -7.53 -0.84 -6.06
N VAL A 149 -7.15 0.40 -6.39
CA VAL A 149 -5.75 0.80 -6.61
C VAL A 149 -4.92 0.59 -5.35
N LYS A 150 -5.40 1.06 -4.19
CA LYS A 150 -4.73 0.85 -2.89
C LYS A 150 -4.49 -0.63 -2.61
N LYS A 151 -5.48 -1.50 -2.88
CA LYS A 151 -5.36 -2.95 -2.68
C LYS A 151 -4.30 -3.56 -3.62
N MET A 152 -4.21 -3.09 -4.86
CA MET A 152 -3.21 -3.58 -5.81
C MET A 152 -1.80 -3.15 -5.39
N LEU A 153 -1.59 -1.87 -5.07
CA LEU A 153 -0.32 -1.36 -4.56
C LEU A 153 0.13 -2.12 -3.31
N SER A 154 -0.77 -2.25 -2.32
CA SER A 154 -0.45 -2.99 -1.08
C SER A 154 -0.04 -4.44 -1.34
N LYS A 155 -0.66 -5.13 -2.29
CA LYS A 155 -0.25 -6.49 -2.68
C LYS A 155 1.13 -6.50 -3.34
N LYS A 156 1.42 -5.51 -4.17
CA LYS A 156 2.72 -5.42 -4.86
C LYS A 156 3.85 -5.08 -3.91
N CYS A 157 3.66 -4.10 -3.04
CA CYS A 157 4.70 -3.76 -2.07
C CYS A 157 4.97 -4.95 -1.13
N ASN A 158 3.96 -5.77 -0.79
CA ASN A 158 4.19 -7.02 -0.04
C ASN A 158 4.94 -8.09 -0.84
N GLN A 159 4.84 -8.10 -2.17
CA GLN A 159 5.66 -8.99 -3.01
C GLN A 159 7.12 -8.52 -3.00
N LEU A 160 7.34 -7.22 -3.16
CA LEU A 160 8.68 -6.61 -3.15
C LEU A 160 9.34 -6.64 -1.78
N SER A 161 8.57 -6.55 -0.68
CA SER A 161 9.15 -6.62 0.66
C SER A 161 9.93 -7.91 0.88
N LYS A 162 9.47 -9.03 0.30
CA LYS A 162 10.18 -10.32 0.38
C LYS A 162 11.51 -10.37 -0.36
N CYS A 163 11.75 -9.37 -1.19
CA CYS A 163 12.93 -9.19 -2.01
C CYS A 163 13.79 -8.04 -1.51
N CYS A 164 13.51 -7.50 -0.32
CA CYS A 164 14.34 -6.49 0.28
C CYS A 164 14.85 -7.02 1.61
N SER A 165 16.16 -7.22 1.69
CA SER A 165 16.88 -7.78 2.85
C SER A 165 16.55 -7.06 4.17
N ILE A 166 16.44 -5.73 4.14
CA ILE A 166 16.14 -4.89 5.32
C ILE A 166 14.63 -4.80 5.65
N SER A 167 13.76 -5.43 4.86
CA SER A 167 12.30 -5.30 5.04
C SER A 167 11.81 -5.78 6.40
N THR A 168 12.33 -6.90 6.90
CA THR A 168 11.90 -7.53 8.15
C THR A 168 12.21 -6.65 9.36
N GLU A 169 13.41 -6.07 9.41
CA GLU A 169 13.79 -5.10 10.44
C GLU A 169 12.88 -3.86 10.40
N CYS A 170 12.62 -3.34 9.21
CA CYS A 170 11.77 -2.15 9.06
C CYS A 170 10.28 -2.44 9.35
N GLU A 171 9.78 -3.63 9.02
CA GLU A 171 8.43 -4.05 9.40
C GLU A 171 8.28 -4.17 10.92
N ALA A 172 9.30 -4.66 11.63
CA ALA A 172 9.30 -4.78 13.08
C ALA A 172 9.11 -3.43 13.80
N LYS A 173 9.65 -2.34 13.23
CA LYS A 173 9.44 -0.96 13.76
C LYS A 173 7.97 -0.53 13.74
N ALA A 174 7.12 -1.21 12.96
CA ALA A 174 5.69 -0.93 12.87
C ALA A 174 4.80 -2.05 13.45
N ASP A 175 5.34 -3.01 14.21
CA ASP A 175 4.60 -4.18 14.72
C ASP A 175 3.40 -3.80 15.59
N ARG A 176 3.56 -2.83 16.50
CA ARG A 176 2.44 -2.34 17.32
C ARG A 176 1.26 -1.84 16.46
N LEU A 177 1.55 -1.21 15.32
CA LEU A 177 0.52 -0.78 14.38
C LEU A 177 -0.06 -1.98 13.61
N SER A 178 0.76 -2.97 13.25
CA SER A 178 0.32 -4.22 12.64
C SER A 178 -0.68 -4.96 13.54
N ASP A 179 -0.44 -4.98 14.85
CA ASP A 179 -1.34 -5.56 15.86
C ASP A 179 -2.66 -4.81 15.96
N GLN A 180 -2.61 -3.48 16.08
CA GLN A 180 -3.82 -2.63 16.11
C GLN A 180 -4.65 -2.78 14.82
N ILE A 181 -3.99 -2.80 13.65
CA ILE A 181 -4.63 -3.04 12.35
C ILE A 181 -5.32 -4.40 12.34
N SER A 182 -4.67 -5.43 12.87
CA SER A 182 -5.21 -6.79 12.93
C SER A 182 -6.40 -6.89 13.86
N GLN A 183 -6.33 -6.23 15.03
CA GLN A 183 -7.44 -6.13 15.97
C GLN A 183 -8.66 -5.47 15.34
N ILE A 184 -8.52 -4.26 14.79
CA ILE A 184 -9.63 -3.54 14.16
C ILE A 184 -10.22 -4.33 12.97
N ARG A 185 -9.40 -5.08 12.23
CA ARG A 185 -9.89 -5.99 11.17
C ARG A 185 -10.70 -7.16 11.71
N ARG A 186 -10.42 -7.66 12.92
CA ARG A 186 -11.24 -8.66 13.60
C ARG A 186 -12.56 -8.03 14.03
N ASP A 187 -12.51 -6.87 14.68
CA ASP A 187 -13.70 -6.15 15.16
C ASP A 187 -14.63 -5.76 14.00
N LEU A 188 -14.09 -5.35 12.85
CA LEU A 188 -14.90 -5.06 11.66
C LEU A 188 -15.55 -6.28 11.00
N ARG A 189 -15.01 -7.50 11.23
CA ARG A 189 -15.56 -8.76 10.72
C ARG A 189 -16.61 -9.33 11.66
N ASN A 190 -16.31 -9.28 12.95
CA ASN A 190 -17.19 -9.67 14.03
C ASN A 190 -17.49 -8.41 14.82
N PRO A 191 -18.41 -7.55 14.35
CA PRO A 191 -18.79 -6.37 15.11
C PRO A 191 -19.40 -6.85 16.42
N ILE A 192 -18.57 -6.87 17.47
CA ILE A 192 -19.08 -6.96 18.83
C ILE A 192 -19.97 -5.73 18.96
N LEU A 193 -21.23 -5.99 19.29
CA LEU A 193 -22.21 -4.96 19.60
C LEU A 193 -21.61 -4.09 20.71
N SER A 194 -21.04 -2.94 20.33
CA SER A 194 -20.53 -1.97 21.30
C SER A 194 -21.71 -1.52 22.15
N SER A 195 -21.60 -1.68 23.46
CA SER A 195 -22.63 -1.29 24.44
C SER A 195 -23.10 0.15 24.25
N GLU A 196 -22.25 1.02 23.69
CA GLU A 196 -22.53 2.41 23.35
C GLU A 196 -23.70 2.65 22.38
N CYS A 197 -24.21 1.63 21.68
CA CYS A 197 -25.36 1.75 20.78
C CYS A 197 -26.64 1.09 21.34
N PHE A 198 -26.68 0.70 22.62
CA PHE A 198 -27.78 -0.06 23.24
C PHE A 198 -28.47 0.63 24.42
N ASP A 199 -27.97 1.78 24.87
CA ASP A 199 -28.60 2.55 25.95
C ASP A 199 -29.58 3.58 25.36
N ASP A 200 -30.84 3.17 25.16
CA ASP A 200 -32.05 4.02 25.11
C ASP A 200 -33.27 3.20 25.58
#